data_AF-A0A443QN92-F1
#
_entry.id   AF-A0A443QN92-F1
#
_cell.length_a   1.000
_cell.length_b   1.000
_cell.length_c   1.000
_cell.angle_alpha   90.00
_cell.angle_beta   90.00
_cell.angle_gamma   90.00
#
_symmetry.space_group_name_H-M   'P 1'
#
loop_
_entity.id
_entity.type
_entity.pdbx_description
1 polymer ?
#
loop_
_entity_poly.entity_id
_entity_poly.type
_entity_poly.pdbx_seq_one_letter_code
_entity_poly.pdbx_strand_id
1 'polypeptide(L)'
;MHSELDRITRSLFREDINFSYKEVQSYNMSQNGNNSIPEESGVGEASGSSNSHVTSQCVVEPFSRRIDSMVSYPCKDKVPQVKEWNKLTKKRPHAAGTQFGLLCGKTNGFLVVDCDLLKKSDPKLYVDGLYAWNEWIKQHGDVCGPRVKTGSGGLHVYFCYDPEIPGFNQQLDGSLVSAEHAGKKIKIDVLTDEKNVIAPGSPNYEYLTEEDKRRPLVPLPPWLKEILTTSNQPAKKRRMQETRAQHTKETQKKQPKKAKLQEAKQNNEQRNKVDRHTLQAKVEELDASHAASYDTWTRVLWAICNTARENNYDALDIAVEFSRKCPTKFRGEEDVRKVYEQARNYDGLGFRYIVSLAGRNSDTRSNCLRLLRERLARASEKQVLPVAVNAIERVHRDGSLMTVSYTDECGARTSLKVHTAYAAVYDNYGKFWAADARQPNGKKLALLEAQTS
;
A
#
# COMPACT_ATOMS: atom_id res chain seq x y z
N MET A 1 -25.33 -16.96 12.17
CA MET A 1 -25.00 -15.61 11.66
C MET A 1 -23.88 -15.59 10.61
N HIS A 2 -22.84 -16.43 10.67
CA HIS A 2 -21.81 -16.47 9.61
C HIS A 2 -22.23 -17.20 8.31
N SER A 3 -23.22 -18.08 8.34
CA SER A 3 -23.72 -18.81 7.15
C SER A 3 -24.62 -17.96 6.23
N GLU A 4 -25.36 -17.01 6.79
CA GLU A 4 -26.29 -16.15 6.04
C GLU A 4 -25.54 -15.10 5.19
N LEU A 5 -24.46 -14.54 5.74
CA LEU A 5 -23.60 -13.58 5.05
C LEU A 5 -22.89 -14.24 3.86
N ASP A 6 -22.41 -15.48 4.01
CA ASP A 6 -21.75 -16.23 2.94
C ASP A 6 -22.73 -16.60 1.80
N ARG A 7 -24.02 -16.74 2.11
CA ARG A 7 -25.09 -16.98 1.12
C ARG A 7 -25.45 -15.71 0.35
N ILE A 8 -25.51 -14.55 1.02
CA ILE A 8 -25.82 -13.25 0.40
C ILE A 8 -24.67 -12.83 -0.54
N THR A 9 -23.41 -13.02 -0.12
CA THR A 9 -22.25 -12.71 -0.97
C THR A 9 -22.20 -13.59 -2.23
N ARG A 10 -22.61 -14.87 -2.16
CA ARG A 10 -22.67 -15.73 -3.35
C ARG A 10 -23.86 -15.44 -4.28
N SER A 11 -24.94 -14.86 -3.75
CA SER A 11 -26.12 -14.47 -4.51
C SER A 11 -25.87 -13.24 -5.39
N LEU A 12 -25.15 -12.24 -4.85
CA LEU A 12 -24.83 -11.00 -5.57
C LEU A 12 -23.84 -11.19 -6.74
N PHE A 13 -23.13 -12.32 -6.80
CA PHE A 13 -22.18 -12.63 -7.88
C PHE A 13 -22.80 -13.38 -9.07
N ARG A 14 -24.06 -13.85 -8.99
CA ARG A 14 -24.67 -14.71 -10.03
C ARG A 14 -25.61 -14.00 -10.99
N GLU A 15 -26.16 -12.83 -10.65
CA GLU A 15 -27.26 -12.26 -11.45
C GLU A 15 -26.84 -11.30 -12.57
N ASP A 16 -25.59 -10.80 -12.59
CA ASP A 16 -25.15 -9.81 -13.59
C ASP A 16 -24.23 -10.35 -14.70
N ILE A 17 -24.03 -11.66 -14.82
CA ILE A 17 -23.15 -12.25 -15.84
C ILE A 17 -23.95 -13.14 -16.80
N ASN A 18 -24.77 -12.50 -17.63
CA ASN A 18 -25.32 -13.09 -18.84
C ASN A 18 -25.20 -12.07 -19.98
N PHE A 19 -23.97 -11.84 -20.44
CA PHE A 19 -23.72 -11.10 -21.68
C PHE A 19 -23.00 -11.99 -22.69
N SER A 20 -23.54 -12.04 -23.90
CA SER A 20 -23.33 -13.08 -24.90
C SER A 20 -21.95 -13.02 -25.55
N TYR A 21 -21.26 -14.16 -25.59
CA TYR A 21 -19.92 -14.39 -26.18
C TYR A 21 -19.81 -14.10 -27.69
N LYS A 22 -20.92 -13.79 -28.38
CA LYS A 22 -20.96 -13.65 -29.85
C LYS A 22 -20.39 -12.33 -30.37
N GLU A 23 -20.34 -11.25 -29.58
CA GLU A 23 -19.84 -9.94 -30.04
C GLU A 23 -18.31 -9.77 -29.92
N VAL A 24 -17.62 -10.55 -29.08
CA VAL A 24 -16.17 -10.42 -28.88
C VAL A 24 -15.37 -11.07 -30.02
N GLN A 25 -15.94 -12.08 -30.70
CA GLN A 25 -15.29 -12.71 -31.86
C GLN A 25 -15.28 -11.80 -33.10
N SER A 26 -16.29 -10.96 -33.31
CA SER A 26 -16.32 -10.03 -34.45
C SER A 26 -15.34 -8.87 -34.25
N TYR A 27 -15.11 -8.42 -33.01
CA TYR A 27 -14.19 -7.31 -32.73
C TYR A 27 -12.71 -7.70 -32.96
N ASN A 28 -12.31 -8.93 -32.59
CA ASN A 28 -10.93 -9.41 -32.79
C ASN A 28 -10.58 -9.75 -34.24
N MET A 29 -11.57 -9.98 -35.12
CA MET A 29 -11.29 -10.22 -36.55
C MET A 29 -11.11 -8.94 -37.37
N SER A 30 -11.52 -7.78 -36.86
CA SER A 30 -11.40 -6.49 -37.56
C SER A 30 -10.00 -5.86 -37.48
N GLN A 31 -9.19 -6.23 -36.48
CA GLN A 31 -7.89 -5.58 -36.20
C GLN A 31 -6.67 -6.25 -36.87
N ASN A 32 -6.86 -7.31 -37.66
CA ASN A 32 -5.75 -8.06 -38.31
C ASN A 32 -5.65 -7.85 -39.84
N GLY A 33 -6.26 -6.80 -40.39
CA GLY A 33 -6.17 -6.47 -41.82
C GLY A 33 -5.27 -5.27 -42.10
N ASN A 34 -4.32 -5.45 -43.03
CA ASN A 34 -3.55 -4.44 -43.78
C ASN A 34 -2.18 -4.02 -43.22
N ASN A 35 -1.15 -4.78 -43.62
CA ASN A 35 0.10 -4.20 -44.10
C ASN A 35 0.53 -5.00 -45.36
N SER A 36 -0.03 -4.62 -46.50
CA SER A 36 0.40 -5.10 -47.82
C SER A 36 1.02 -3.93 -48.58
N ILE A 37 2.30 -4.08 -48.93
CA ILE A 37 3.08 -3.18 -49.77
C ILE A 37 2.51 -3.26 -51.20
N PRO A 38 2.44 -2.15 -51.97
CA PRO A 38 1.94 -2.20 -53.34
C PRO A 38 3.03 -2.72 -54.29
N GLU A 39 2.74 -3.78 -55.03
CA GLU A 39 3.43 -4.12 -56.28
C GLU A 39 2.52 -3.83 -57.47
N GLU A 40 3.13 -3.27 -58.50
CA GLU A 40 2.51 -2.77 -59.72
C GLU A 40 2.06 -3.88 -60.66
N SER A 41 0.86 -3.65 -61.22
CA SER A 41 0.38 -3.97 -62.57
C SER A 41 0.81 -5.26 -63.27
N GLY A 42 -0.16 -6.15 -63.45
CA GLY A 42 -0.18 -7.15 -64.51
C GLY A 42 -1.62 -7.59 -64.80
N VAL A 43 -2.15 -7.18 -65.95
CA VAL A 43 -3.51 -7.48 -66.44
C VAL A 43 -3.60 -8.96 -66.86
N GLY A 44 -4.63 -9.67 -66.39
CA GLY A 44 -4.94 -11.03 -66.84
C GLY A 44 -6.33 -11.49 -66.38
N GLU A 45 -7.15 -11.88 -67.35
CA GLU A 45 -8.59 -12.13 -67.29
C GLU A 45 -9.02 -13.36 -66.48
N ALA A 46 -10.34 -13.41 -66.26
CA ALA A 46 -11.06 -14.23 -65.32
C ALA A 46 -11.17 -15.73 -65.66
N SER A 47 -11.17 -16.55 -64.62
CA SER A 47 -11.93 -17.81 -64.60
C SER A 47 -12.38 -18.11 -63.17
N GLY A 48 -13.69 -18.22 -62.97
CA GLY A 48 -14.33 -18.41 -61.68
C GLY A 48 -13.95 -19.74 -61.02
N SER A 49 -13.33 -19.63 -59.85
CA SER A 49 -13.18 -20.74 -58.90
C SER A 49 -13.97 -20.36 -57.64
N SER A 50 -15.03 -21.12 -57.38
CA SER A 50 -15.81 -21.03 -56.15
C SER A 50 -14.94 -21.49 -54.97
N ASN A 51 -14.17 -20.56 -54.41
CA ASN A 51 -13.44 -20.76 -53.17
C ASN A 51 -14.44 -20.90 -52.02
N SER A 52 -14.69 -22.14 -51.60
CA SER A 52 -15.25 -22.43 -50.29
C SER A 52 -14.27 -21.91 -49.24
N HIS A 53 -14.54 -20.71 -48.74
CA HIS A 53 -13.84 -20.12 -47.61
C HIS A 53 -14.12 -20.98 -46.37
N VAL A 54 -13.32 -22.03 -46.19
CA VAL A 54 -13.21 -22.74 -44.92
C VAL A 54 -12.56 -21.75 -43.97
N THR A 55 -13.39 -20.98 -43.25
CA THR A 55 -12.97 -20.23 -42.07
C THR A 55 -12.50 -21.24 -41.05
N SER A 56 -11.23 -21.63 -41.15
CA SER A 56 -10.52 -22.41 -40.15
C SER A 56 -10.57 -21.59 -38.87
N GLN A 57 -11.55 -21.89 -38.00
CA GLN A 57 -11.67 -21.29 -36.69
C GLN A 57 -10.36 -21.59 -35.96
N CYS A 58 -9.53 -20.57 -35.79
CA CYS A 58 -8.32 -20.65 -34.99
C CYS A 58 -8.76 -20.94 -33.56
N VAL A 59 -8.65 -22.19 -33.12
CA VAL A 59 -9.01 -22.61 -31.76
C VAL A 59 -7.98 -22.00 -30.83
N VAL A 60 -8.32 -20.86 -30.23
CA VAL A 60 -7.43 -20.19 -29.28
C VAL A 60 -7.37 -21.04 -28.01
N GLU A 61 -6.17 -21.52 -27.69
CA GLU A 61 -5.96 -22.41 -26.55
C GLU A 61 -6.17 -21.68 -25.21
N PRO A 62 -6.92 -22.27 -24.25
CA PRO A 62 -7.05 -21.72 -22.90
C PRO A 62 -5.71 -21.50 -22.20
N PHE A 63 -5.59 -20.41 -21.42
CA PHE A 63 -4.36 -20.11 -20.68
C PHE A 63 -3.94 -21.25 -19.74
N SER A 64 -4.90 -21.92 -19.10
CA SER A 64 -4.64 -23.03 -18.18
C SER A 64 -3.89 -24.20 -18.81
N ARG A 65 -4.11 -24.48 -20.11
CA ARG A 65 -3.42 -25.58 -20.82
C ARG A 65 -1.98 -25.21 -21.20
N ARG A 66 -1.68 -23.92 -21.30
CA ARG A 66 -0.35 -23.43 -21.66
C ARG A 66 0.64 -23.42 -20.48
N ILE A 67 0.16 -23.47 -19.23
CA ILE A 67 1.02 -23.36 -18.04
C ILE A 67 2.09 -24.46 -18.00
N ASP A 68 1.76 -25.67 -18.46
CA ASP A 68 2.70 -26.79 -18.41
C ASP A 68 3.89 -26.63 -19.35
N SER A 69 3.75 -25.87 -20.45
CA SER A 69 4.84 -25.59 -21.40
C SER A 69 5.61 -24.29 -21.09
N MET A 70 5.10 -23.45 -20.18
CA MET A 70 5.72 -22.17 -19.84
C MET A 70 7.01 -22.34 -19.01
N VAL A 71 7.88 -21.34 -19.12
CA VAL A 71 9.06 -21.20 -18.26
C VAL A 71 8.58 -20.90 -16.83
N SER A 72 8.62 -21.94 -16.00
CA SER A 72 8.30 -21.92 -14.58
C SER A 72 9.48 -22.35 -13.71
N TYR A 73 9.38 -22.11 -12.39
CA TYR A 73 10.38 -22.55 -11.40
C TYR A 73 9.77 -22.70 -10.00
N PRO A 74 10.37 -23.53 -9.12
CA PRO A 74 9.87 -23.72 -7.77
C PRO A 74 10.01 -22.47 -6.90
N CYS A 75 9.00 -22.24 -6.07
CA CYS A 75 8.97 -21.19 -5.05
C CYS A 75 8.69 -21.79 -3.66
N LYS A 76 9.20 -21.12 -2.62
CA LYS A 76 8.82 -21.38 -1.22
C LYS A 76 8.49 -20.04 -0.58
N ASP A 77 7.29 -19.92 -0.02
CA ASP A 77 6.81 -18.68 0.61
C ASP A 77 6.91 -17.46 -0.32
N LYS A 78 6.53 -17.63 -1.59
CA LYS A 78 6.68 -16.66 -2.68
C LYS A 78 8.13 -16.29 -3.06
N VAL A 79 9.14 -16.97 -2.50
CA VAL A 79 10.56 -16.75 -2.80
C VAL A 79 11.05 -17.80 -3.83
N PRO A 80 11.61 -17.36 -4.98
CA PRO A 80 12.22 -18.27 -5.95
C PRO A 80 13.33 -19.14 -5.34
N GLN A 81 13.32 -20.44 -5.61
CA GLN A 81 14.35 -21.38 -5.13
C GLN A 81 15.50 -21.58 -6.13
N VAL A 82 15.46 -20.88 -7.26
CA VAL A 82 16.45 -20.96 -8.35
C VAL A 82 17.21 -19.64 -8.41
N LYS A 83 18.55 -19.70 -8.44
CA LYS A 83 19.39 -18.51 -8.68
C LYS A 83 19.17 -17.99 -10.09
N GLU A 84 19.20 -16.67 -10.26
CA GLU A 84 18.98 -16.00 -11.55
C GLU A 84 17.67 -16.44 -12.23
N TRP A 85 16.63 -16.68 -11.42
CA TRP A 85 15.32 -17.12 -11.90
C TRP A 85 14.76 -16.21 -13.02
N ASN A 86 15.07 -14.91 -12.98
CA ASN A 86 14.62 -13.90 -13.94
C ASN A 86 15.27 -14.03 -15.34
N LYS A 87 16.34 -14.83 -15.47
CA LYS A 87 17.05 -15.09 -16.74
C LYS A 87 16.75 -16.46 -17.34
N LEU A 88 15.82 -17.22 -16.74
CA LEU A 88 15.51 -18.57 -17.23
C LEU A 88 14.86 -18.50 -18.63
N THR A 89 15.36 -19.34 -19.54
CA THR A 89 14.79 -19.56 -20.87
C THR A 89 14.09 -20.92 -20.98
N LYS A 90 14.20 -21.76 -19.94
CA LYS A 90 13.66 -23.12 -19.89
C LYS A 90 12.99 -23.36 -18.54
N LYS A 91 11.89 -24.11 -18.56
CA LYS A 91 11.17 -24.57 -17.36
C LYS A 91 12.11 -25.32 -16.41
N ARG A 92 11.98 -25.04 -15.11
CA ARG A 92 12.62 -25.79 -14.02
C ARG A 92 11.57 -26.66 -13.33
N PRO A 93 11.84 -27.96 -13.09
CA PRO A 93 10.88 -28.84 -12.43
C PRO A 93 10.47 -28.32 -11.05
N HIS A 94 9.19 -28.50 -10.71
CA HIS A 94 8.64 -28.27 -9.39
C HIS A 94 7.64 -29.40 -9.08
N ALA A 95 7.49 -29.75 -7.81
CA ALA A 95 6.58 -30.82 -7.41
C ALA A 95 5.11 -30.38 -7.56
N ALA A 96 4.22 -31.32 -7.88
CA ALA A 96 2.79 -31.07 -7.90
C ALA A 96 2.30 -30.58 -6.53
N GLY A 97 1.38 -29.62 -6.51
CA GLY A 97 0.85 -29.04 -5.27
C GLY A 97 1.81 -28.12 -4.50
N THR A 98 3.00 -27.84 -5.02
CA THR A 98 3.91 -26.84 -4.45
C THR A 98 3.77 -25.48 -5.12
N GLN A 99 4.24 -24.41 -4.47
CA GLN A 99 4.24 -23.09 -5.08
C GLN A 99 5.25 -23.03 -6.22
N PHE A 100 4.87 -22.41 -7.34
CA PHE A 100 5.76 -22.16 -8.46
C PHE A 100 5.50 -20.78 -9.06
N GLY A 101 6.57 -20.18 -9.57
CA GLY A 101 6.53 -18.92 -10.30
C GLY A 101 6.47 -19.17 -11.80
N LEU A 102 5.75 -18.32 -12.52
CA LEU A 102 5.87 -18.17 -13.97
C LEU A 102 6.59 -16.86 -14.26
N LEU A 103 7.54 -16.88 -15.20
CA LEU A 103 8.11 -15.65 -15.73
C LEU A 103 7.08 -14.89 -16.57
N CYS A 104 6.93 -13.60 -16.32
CA CYS A 104 6.11 -12.73 -17.14
C CYS A 104 6.93 -12.16 -18.31
N GLY A 105 6.28 -11.33 -19.13
CA GLY A 105 6.90 -10.63 -20.24
C GLY A 105 7.05 -11.48 -21.50
N LYS A 106 8.05 -11.13 -22.31
CA LYS A 106 8.39 -11.79 -23.57
C LYS A 106 8.64 -13.29 -23.41
N THR A 107 9.20 -13.72 -22.27
CA THR A 107 9.59 -15.12 -22.02
C THR A 107 8.43 -16.10 -22.16
N ASN A 108 7.26 -15.76 -21.62
CA ASN A 108 6.06 -16.60 -21.73
C ASN A 108 4.93 -15.94 -22.55
N GLY A 109 5.17 -14.75 -23.11
CA GLY A 109 4.23 -14.04 -23.97
C GLY A 109 2.99 -13.52 -23.24
N PHE A 110 3.09 -13.22 -21.94
CA PHE A 110 2.00 -12.65 -21.17
C PHE A 110 2.48 -11.58 -20.18
N LEU A 111 1.57 -10.70 -19.77
CA LEU A 111 1.76 -9.85 -18.61
C LEU A 111 0.61 -10.03 -17.62
N VAL A 112 0.81 -9.56 -16.38
CA VAL A 112 -0.20 -9.65 -15.32
C VAL A 112 -0.43 -8.29 -14.69
N VAL A 113 -1.70 -7.94 -14.50
CA VAL A 113 -2.12 -6.87 -13.59
C VAL A 113 -2.43 -7.51 -12.24
N ASP A 114 -1.59 -7.24 -11.24
CA ASP A 114 -1.69 -7.76 -9.88
C ASP A 114 -2.33 -6.71 -8.96
N CYS A 115 -3.56 -6.99 -8.53
CA CYS A 115 -4.40 -6.12 -7.73
C CYS A 115 -4.35 -6.56 -6.26
N ASP A 116 -3.52 -5.87 -5.49
CA ASP A 116 -3.28 -6.17 -4.08
C ASP A 116 -4.34 -5.56 -3.16
N LEU A 117 -4.67 -6.28 -2.08
CA LEU A 117 -5.51 -5.77 -1.01
C LEU A 117 -4.75 -4.80 -0.10
N LEU A 118 -5.46 -3.80 0.45
CA LEU A 118 -4.90 -2.92 1.49
C LEU A 118 -4.65 -3.68 2.78
N LYS A 119 -3.43 -3.53 3.28
CA LYS A 119 -3.11 -3.85 4.67
C LYS A 119 -3.71 -2.76 5.58
N LYS A 120 -4.12 -3.15 6.79
CA LYS A 120 -4.70 -2.24 7.80
C LYS A 120 -3.83 -1.02 8.12
N SER A 121 -2.53 -1.09 7.86
CA SER A 121 -1.54 -0.06 8.19
C SER A 121 -1.63 1.20 7.34
N ASP A 122 -2.15 1.16 6.10
CA ASP A 122 -1.84 2.21 5.11
C ASP A 122 -3.04 2.86 4.36
N PRO A 123 -4.26 2.99 4.94
CA PRO A 123 -5.44 3.47 4.18
C PRO A 123 -5.36 4.95 3.76
N LYS A 124 -4.44 5.72 4.36
CA LYS A 124 -4.26 7.14 4.04
C LYS A 124 -3.43 7.38 2.78
N LEU A 125 -2.50 6.47 2.48
CA LEU A 125 -1.53 6.64 1.40
C LEU A 125 -1.91 5.87 0.14
N TYR A 126 -2.77 4.87 0.27
CA TYR A 126 -3.07 3.96 -0.81
C TYR A 126 -4.56 3.76 -1.03
N VAL A 127 -4.89 3.43 -2.28
CA VAL A 127 -6.17 2.87 -2.71
C VAL A 127 -6.00 1.36 -2.86
N ASP A 128 -7.00 0.60 -2.44
CA ASP A 128 -7.05 -0.86 -2.60
C ASP A 128 -7.09 -1.23 -4.08
N GLY A 129 -6.23 -2.18 -4.48
CA GLY A 129 -6.06 -2.55 -5.87
C GLY A 129 -7.29 -3.27 -6.41
N LEU A 130 -7.91 -4.14 -5.61
CA LEU A 130 -9.13 -4.85 -6.00
C LEU A 130 -10.32 -3.88 -6.10
N TYR A 131 -10.41 -2.91 -5.18
CA TYR A 131 -11.40 -1.83 -5.28
C TYR A 131 -11.21 -1.02 -6.56
N ALA A 132 -10.00 -0.54 -6.83
CA ALA A 132 -9.69 0.23 -8.03
C ALA A 132 -10.03 -0.55 -9.31
N TRP A 133 -9.68 -1.83 -9.36
CA TRP A 133 -10.02 -2.73 -10.46
C TRP A 133 -11.53 -2.81 -10.68
N ASN A 134 -12.30 -3.04 -9.62
CA ASN A 134 -13.76 -3.15 -9.71
C ASN A 134 -14.40 -1.83 -10.19
N GLU A 135 -13.89 -0.68 -9.78
CA GLU A 135 -14.37 0.61 -10.28
C GLU A 135 -14.08 0.77 -11.79
N TRP A 136 -12.92 0.34 -12.27
CA TRP A 136 -12.64 0.35 -13.71
C TRP A 136 -13.53 -0.60 -14.51
N ILE A 137 -13.80 -1.80 -14.00
CA ILE A 137 -14.73 -2.73 -14.65
C ILE A 137 -16.15 -2.15 -14.72
N LYS A 138 -16.61 -1.46 -13.67
CA LYS A 138 -17.92 -0.76 -13.72
C LYS A 138 -17.94 0.33 -14.78
N GLN A 139 -16.83 1.05 -14.96
CA GLN A 139 -16.75 2.17 -15.90
C GLN A 139 -16.56 1.73 -17.36
N HIS A 140 -15.80 0.65 -17.59
CA HIS A 140 -15.33 0.27 -18.92
C HIS A 140 -15.80 -1.12 -19.40
N GLY A 141 -16.49 -1.88 -18.54
CA GLY A 141 -16.94 -3.25 -18.82
C GLY A 141 -15.95 -4.34 -18.38
N ASP A 142 -16.41 -5.58 -18.38
CA ASP A 142 -15.57 -6.74 -18.02
C ASP A 142 -14.46 -6.98 -19.06
N VAL A 143 -13.36 -7.57 -18.61
CA VAL A 143 -12.28 -8.03 -19.48
C VAL A 143 -12.37 -9.54 -19.65
N CYS A 144 -12.24 -10.03 -20.89
CA CYS A 144 -12.33 -11.46 -21.19
C CYS A 144 -11.04 -12.25 -20.90
N GLY A 145 -10.13 -11.70 -20.09
CA GLY A 145 -8.88 -12.36 -19.70
C GLY A 145 -9.06 -13.37 -18.57
N PRO A 146 -8.11 -14.32 -18.38
CA PRO A 146 -8.09 -15.21 -17.24
C PRO A 146 -7.90 -14.43 -15.94
N ARG A 147 -8.65 -14.80 -14.90
CA ARG A 147 -8.62 -14.16 -13.58
C ARG A 147 -8.34 -15.19 -12.49
N VAL A 148 -7.39 -14.87 -11.62
CA VAL A 148 -6.93 -15.76 -10.54
C VAL A 148 -6.95 -15.00 -9.22
N LYS A 149 -7.60 -15.59 -8.22
CA LYS A 149 -7.54 -15.12 -6.84
C LYS A 149 -6.17 -15.46 -6.25
N THR A 150 -5.54 -14.49 -5.62
CA THR A 150 -4.22 -14.69 -5.01
C THR A 150 -4.33 -15.28 -3.62
N GLY A 151 -3.23 -15.85 -3.11
CA GLY A 151 -3.21 -16.42 -1.75
C GLY A 151 -3.47 -15.40 -0.63
N SER A 152 -3.35 -14.10 -0.90
CA SER A 152 -3.73 -13.02 0.04
C SER A 152 -5.16 -12.53 -0.15
N GLY A 153 -5.90 -13.05 -1.12
CA GLY A 153 -7.25 -12.61 -1.48
C GLY A 153 -7.32 -11.48 -2.52
N GLY A 154 -6.18 -11.08 -3.09
CA GLY A 154 -6.13 -10.14 -4.22
C GLY A 154 -6.50 -10.80 -5.54
N LEU A 155 -6.19 -10.13 -6.65
CA LEU A 155 -6.57 -10.56 -8.00
C LEU A 155 -5.40 -10.43 -8.99
N HIS A 156 -5.08 -11.51 -9.70
CA HIS A 156 -4.27 -11.47 -10.91
C HIS A 156 -5.18 -11.50 -12.14
N VAL A 157 -4.92 -10.62 -13.11
CA VAL A 157 -5.57 -10.63 -14.42
C VAL A 157 -4.50 -10.76 -15.51
N TYR A 158 -4.65 -11.75 -16.38
CA TYR A 158 -3.63 -12.12 -17.36
C TYR A 158 -3.99 -11.59 -18.75
N PHE A 159 -2.99 -11.02 -19.45
CA PHE A 159 -3.11 -10.50 -20.80
C PHE A 159 -1.96 -11.00 -21.67
N CYS A 160 -2.13 -10.92 -23.00
CA CYS A 160 -1.00 -11.06 -23.92
C CYS A 160 0.09 -10.03 -23.58
N TYR A 161 1.34 -10.42 -23.77
CA TYR A 161 2.46 -9.51 -23.61
C TYR A 161 2.35 -8.35 -24.59
N ASP A 162 2.55 -7.13 -24.08
CA ASP A 162 2.58 -5.89 -24.85
C ASP A 162 3.89 -5.16 -24.50
N PRO A 163 4.84 -4.99 -25.46
CA PRO A 163 6.13 -4.35 -25.21
C PRO A 163 6.02 -2.85 -24.89
N GLU A 164 4.86 -2.23 -25.14
CA GLU A 164 4.63 -0.82 -24.81
C GLU A 164 4.21 -0.62 -23.34
N ILE A 165 3.90 -1.71 -22.63
CA ILE A 165 3.51 -1.68 -21.23
C ILE A 165 4.74 -1.97 -20.34
N PRO A 166 5.33 -0.96 -19.68
CA PRO A 166 6.45 -1.20 -18.78
C PRO A 166 5.97 -1.83 -17.47
N GLY A 167 6.86 -2.56 -16.81
CA GLY A 167 6.61 -3.08 -15.48
C GLY A 167 6.77 -2.00 -14.42
N PHE A 168 5.86 -1.95 -13.45
CA PHE A 168 5.94 -1.02 -12.32
C PHE A 168 5.22 -1.55 -11.10
N ASN A 169 5.55 -1.00 -9.94
CA ASN A 169 4.92 -1.35 -8.68
C ASN A 169 4.26 -0.12 -8.05
N GLN A 170 2.94 -0.13 -7.86
CA GLN A 170 2.16 0.85 -7.09
C GLN A 170 2.40 2.32 -7.48
N GLN A 171 2.56 2.60 -8.78
CA GLN A 171 2.91 3.94 -9.27
C GLN A 171 1.70 4.77 -9.72
N LEU A 172 0.57 4.10 -10.00
CA LEU A 172 -0.67 4.72 -10.45
C LEU A 172 -1.23 5.69 -9.42
N ASP A 173 -1.71 6.84 -9.88
CA ASP A 173 -2.34 7.84 -9.03
C ASP A 173 -3.79 7.49 -8.74
N GLY A 174 -4.23 7.65 -7.49
CA GLY A 174 -5.59 7.34 -7.07
C GLY A 174 -6.66 8.18 -7.78
N SER A 175 -6.31 9.32 -8.37
CA SER A 175 -7.21 10.09 -9.23
C SER A 175 -7.71 9.34 -10.47
N LEU A 176 -7.03 8.26 -10.87
CA LEU A 176 -7.48 7.35 -11.92
C LEU A 176 -8.67 6.47 -11.50
N VAL A 177 -9.00 6.44 -10.21
CA VAL A 177 -10.22 5.79 -9.68
C VAL A 177 -11.29 6.85 -9.44
N SER A 178 -10.94 7.89 -8.68
CA SER A 178 -11.85 8.98 -8.31
C SER A 178 -11.09 10.20 -7.78
N ALA A 179 -11.68 11.40 -7.89
CA ALA A 179 -11.06 12.64 -7.42
C ALA A 179 -10.78 12.65 -5.90
N GLU A 180 -11.58 11.96 -5.10
CA GLU A 180 -11.39 11.79 -3.65
C GLU A 180 -10.14 10.97 -3.28
N HIS A 181 -9.54 10.28 -4.26
CA HIS A 181 -8.33 9.49 -4.08
C HIS A 181 -7.09 10.16 -4.67
N ALA A 182 -7.21 11.39 -5.17
CA ALA A 182 -6.07 12.15 -5.68
C ALA A 182 -4.93 12.25 -4.64
N GLY A 183 -3.70 12.00 -5.09
CA GLY A 183 -2.50 12.01 -4.24
C GLY A 183 -2.24 10.71 -3.47
N LYS A 184 -3.16 9.74 -3.50
CA LYS A 184 -2.91 8.36 -3.06
C LYS A 184 -2.29 7.53 -4.19
N LYS A 185 -1.67 6.41 -3.85
CA LYS A 185 -1.19 5.41 -4.81
C LYS A 185 -2.10 4.20 -4.88
N ILE A 186 -2.36 3.67 -6.07
CA ILE A 186 -3.16 2.45 -6.21
C ILE A 186 -2.26 1.23 -5.97
N LYS A 187 -2.73 0.26 -5.17
CA LYS A 187 -2.06 -1.03 -4.94
C LYS A 187 -2.22 -1.99 -6.13
N ILE A 188 -1.76 -1.53 -7.30
CA ILE A 188 -1.70 -2.34 -8.51
C ILE A 188 -0.25 -2.38 -9.00
N ASP A 189 0.22 -3.60 -9.26
CA ASP A 189 1.51 -3.88 -9.88
C ASP A 189 1.29 -4.42 -11.30
N VAL A 190 2.17 -4.05 -12.22
CA VAL A 190 2.20 -4.59 -13.58
C VAL A 190 3.44 -5.45 -13.74
N LEU A 191 3.21 -6.76 -13.86
CA LEU A 191 4.25 -7.78 -13.92
C LEU A 191 4.48 -8.18 -15.38
N THR A 192 5.60 -7.74 -15.94
CA THR A 192 6.04 -8.02 -17.32
C THR A 192 7.48 -8.53 -17.33
N ASP A 193 8.31 -8.16 -18.31
CA ASP A 193 9.71 -8.59 -18.43
C ASP A 193 10.47 -8.60 -17.10
N GLU A 194 11.23 -9.68 -16.88
CA GLU A 194 12.04 -9.94 -15.67
C GLU A 194 11.25 -9.99 -14.35
N LYS A 195 9.91 -9.95 -14.39
CA LYS A 195 9.04 -10.17 -13.25
C LYS A 195 8.46 -11.58 -13.29
N ASN A 196 7.87 -11.98 -12.18
CA ASN A 196 7.18 -13.24 -12.05
C ASN A 196 5.86 -13.08 -11.32
N VAL A 197 5.02 -14.09 -11.51
CA VAL A 197 3.76 -14.24 -10.79
C VAL A 197 3.69 -15.64 -10.18
N ILE A 198 3.07 -15.79 -9.01
CA ILE A 198 2.70 -17.12 -8.50
C ILE A 198 1.47 -17.59 -9.27
N ALA A 199 1.61 -18.74 -9.93
CA ALA A 199 0.65 -19.22 -10.90
C ALA A 199 -0.54 -19.95 -10.27
N PRO A 200 -1.70 -20.00 -10.95
CA PRO A 200 -2.79 -20.89 -10.56
C PRO A 200 -2.31 -22.35 -10.57
N GLY A 201 -2.82 -23.14 -9.61
CA GLY A 201 -2.32 -24.49 -9.32
C GLY A 201 -1.29 -24.52 -8.18
N SER A 202 -0.73 -23.36 -7.80
CA SER A 202 -0.06 -23.20 -6.51
C SER A 202 -1.08 -23.18 -5.36
N PRO A 203 -0.70 -23.58 -4.12
CA PRO A 203 -1.59 -23.50 -2.96
C PRO A 203 -2.17 -22.09 -2.75
N ASN A 204 -3.50 -21.99 -2.65
CA ASN A 204 -4.28 -20.75 -2.51
C ASN A 204 -4.30 -19.83 -3.74
N TYR A 205 -3.88 -20.31 -4.92
CA TYR A 205 -4.00 -19.59 -6.18
C TYR A 205 -4.97 -20.32 -7.10
N GLU A 206 -6.19 -19.83 -7.16
CA GLU A 206 -7.33 -20.46 -7.84
C GLU A 206 -7.93 -19.52 -8.89
N TYR A 207 -8.36 -20.08 -10.02
CA TYR A 207 -9.19 -19.31 -10.96
C TYR A 207 -10.47 -18.86 -10.24
N LEU A 208 -10.93 -17.64 -10.52
CA LEU A 208 -12.16 -17.13 -9.89
C LEU A 208 -13.39 -17.98 -10.28
N THR A 209 -13.42 -18.46 -11.53
CA THR A 209 -14.50 -19.29 -12.06
C THR A 209 -13.95 -20.36 -13.02
N GLU A 210 -14.76 -21.39 -13.31
CA GLU A 210 -14.43 -22.37 -14.37
C GLU A 210 -14.44 -21.76 -15.78
N GLU A 211 -15.12 -20.63 -15.96
CA GLU A 211 -15.00 -19.85 -17.19
C GLU A 211 -13.61 -19.21 -17.29
N ASP A 212 -13.12 -18.58 -16.22
CA ASP A 212 -11.79 -17.96 -16.17
C ASP A 212 -10.66 -18.95 -16.46
N LYS A 213 -10.82 -20.20 -16.02
CA LYS A 213 -9.89 -21.30 -16.34
C LYS A 213 -9.85 -21.63 -17.84
N ARG A 214 -10.96 -21.43 -18.55
CA ARG A 214 -11.12 -21.71 -19.98
C ARG A 214 -10.82 -20.50 -20.86
N ARG A 215 -10.72 -19.29 -20.30
CA ARG A 215 -10.38 -18.08 -21.05
C ARG A 215 -8.96 -18.19 -21.65
N PRO A 216 -8.78 -17.82 -22.92
CA PRO A 216 -7.45 -17.65 -23.49
C PRO A 216 -6.82 -16.34 -22.99
N LEU A 217 -5.53 -16.14 -23.25
CA LEU A 217 -4.94 -14.80 -23.12
C LEU A 217 -5.57 -13.88 -24.19
N VAL A 218 -5.86 -12.65 -23.78
CA VAL A 218 -6.40 -11.61 -24.66
C VAL A 218 -5.48 -10.38 -24.65
N PRO A 219 -5.42 -9.58 -25.72
CA PRO A 219 -4.74 -8.29 -25.70
C PRO A 219 -5.27 -7.39 -24.58
N LEU A 220 -4.43 -6.44 -24.11
CA LEU A 220 -4.94 -5.42 -23.19
C LEU A 220 -5.99 -4.57 -23.91
N PRO A 221 -7.16 -4.32 -23.30
CA PRO A 221 -8.13 -3.44 -23.89
C PRO A 221 -7.57 -2.00 -23.93
N PRO A 222 -7.90 -1.19 -24.96
CA PRO A 222 -7.31 0.14 -25.16
C PRO A 222 -7.43 1.06 -23.94
N TRP A 223 -8.57 1.03 -23.24
CA TRP A 223 -8.80 1.85 -22.04
C TRP A 223 -7.84 1.49 -20.91
N LEU A 224 -7.54 0.20 -20.72
CA LEU A 224 -6.62 -0.24 -19.68
C LEU A 224 -5.19 0.11 -20.07
N LYS A 225 -4.84 -0.06 -21.34
CA LYS A 225 -3.54 0.36 -21.89
C LYS A 225 -3.29 1.85 -21.65
N GLU A 226 -4.29 2.70 -21.87
CA GLU A 226 -4.23 4.14 -21.58
C GLU A 226 -3.97 4.40 -20.08
N ILE A 227 -4.72 3.76 -19.18
CA ILE A 227 -4.53 3.90 -17.72
C ILE A 227 -3.11 3.50 -17.30
N LEU A 228 -2.61 2.36 -17.78
CA LEU A 228 -1.31 1.81 -17.38
C LEU A 228 -0.14 2.63 -17.96
N THR A 229 -0.31 3.26 -19.12
CA THR A 229 0.74 4.08 -19.75
C THR A 229 0.73 5.53 -19.28
N THR A 230 -0.44 6.10 -18.96
CA THR A 230 -0.58 7.50 -18.50
C THR A 230 0.24 7.79 -17.24
N SER A 231 0.41 6.80 -16.36
CA SER A 231 1.17 6.97 -15.12
C SER A 231 2.69 7.10 -15.29
N ASN A 232 3.23 6.64 -16.44
CA ASN A 232 4.67 6.68 -16.73
C ASN A 232 5.13 8.05 -17.20
N GLN A 233 4.21 9.00 -17.42
CA GLN A 233 4.61 10.37 -17.67
C GLN A 233 5.23 10.95 -16.38
N PRO A 234 6.48 11.42 -16.42
CA PRO A 234 7.21 11.80 -15.23
C PRO A 234 6.55 12.99 -14.55
N ALA A 235 5.65 12.73 -13.60
CA ALA A 235 5.17 13.71 -12.63
C ALA A 235 6.36 14.35 -11.87
N LYS A 236 7.51 13.66 -11.84
CA LYS A 236 8.80 14.21 -11.40
C LYS A 236 9.27 15.40 -12.25
N LYS A 237 9.07 15.42 -13.57
CA LYS A 237 9.41 16.59 -14.41
C LYS A 237 8.47 17.76 -14.15
N ARG A 238 7.15 17.54 -14.07
CA ARG A 238 6.19 18.64 -13.81
C ARG A 238 6.36 19.22 -12.40
N ARG A 239 6.47 18.38 -11.36
CA ARG A 239 6.69 18.88 -10.00
C ARG A 239 8.04 19.57 -9.87
N MET A 240 9.12 19.04 -10.44
CA MET A 240 10.43 19.71 -10.40
C MET A 240 10.47 20.98 -11.26
N GLN A 241 9.73 21.06 -12.38
CA GLN A 241 9.61 22.28 -13.19
C GLN A 241 8.71 23.33 -12.54
N GLU A 242 7.62 22.94 -11.88
CA GLU A 242 6.75 23.86 -11.13
C GLU A 242 7.45 24.38 -9.87
N THR A 243 8.14 23.51 -9.13
CA THR A 243 8.96 23.94 -7.98
C THR A 243 10.13 24.82 -8.45
N ARG A 244 10.75 24.50 -9.60
CA ARG A 244 11.83 25.31 -10.18
C ARG A 244 11.31 26.61 -10.80
N ALA A 245 10.11 26.67 -11.35
CA ALA A 245 9.49 27.88 -11.88
C ALA A 245 9.04 28.82 -10.75
N GLN A 246 8.50 28.28 -9.65
CA GLN A 246 8.20 29.03 -8.44
C GLN A 246 9.48 29.55 -7.77
N HIS A 247 10.50 28.70 -7.62
CA HIS A 247 11.80 29.17 -7.11
C HIS A 247 12.50 30.15 -8.06
N THR A 248 12.37 30.01 -9.39
CA THR A 248 13.01 30.96 -10.33
C THR A 248 12.32 32.34 -10.27
N LYS A 249 11.00 32.39 -10.04
CA LYS A 249 10.27 33.65 -9.84
C LYS A 249 10.58 34.32 -8.49
N GLU A 250 10.85 33.56 -7.42
CA GLU A 250 11.33 34.13 -6.15
C GLU A 250 12.82 34.48 -6.17
N THR A 251 13.66 33.73 -6.88
CA THR A 251 15.12 33.93 -6.90
C THR A 251 15.54 35.12 -7.78
N GLN A 252 14.73 35.54 -8.75
CA GLN A 252 15.00 36.74 -9.55
C GLN A 252 14.70 38.06 -8.84
N LYS A 253 14.04 38.06 -7.66
CA LYS A 253 13.85 39.27 -6.83
C LYS A 253 14.87 39.43 -5.70
N LYS A 254 15.78 38.48 -5.51
CA LYS A 254 16.83 38.58 -4.48
C LYS A 254 18.13 37.92 -4.92
N GLN A 255 19.03 38.72 -5.50
CA GLN A 255 20.46 38.57 -5.25
C GLN A 255 21.05 39.93 -4.88
N PRO A 256 22.06 40.01 -3.99
CA PRO A 256 23.06 38.95 -3.74
C PRO A 256 23.22 38.58 -2.25
N LYS A 257 23.09 37.29 -1.88
CA LYS A 257 23.64 36.74 -0.62
C LYS A 257 24.02 35.25 -0.76
N LYS A 258 24.89 34.91 -1.70
CA LYS A 258 25.49 33.56 -1.75
C LYS A 258 26.43 33.28 -0.55
N ALA A 259 27.00 34.31 0.07
CA ALA A 259 27.83 34.17 1.27
C ALA A 259 27.02 33.76 2.52
N LYS A 260 25.83 34.35 2.74
CA LYS A 260 25.01 34.03 3.94
C LYS A 260 24.36 32.65 3.91
N LEU A 261 24.17 32.04 2.72
CA LEU A 261 23.58 30.69 2.64
C LEU A 261 24.61 29.60 2.96
N GLN A 262 25.88 29.82 2.63
CA GLN A 262 26.97 28.92 3.07
C GLN A 262 27.21 29.06 4.56
N GLU A 263 27.23 30.29 5.11
CA GLU A 263 27.29 30.50 6.56
C GLU A 263 26.08 29.93 7.31
N ALA A 264 24.86 30.01 6.74
CA ALA A 264 23.67 29.43 7.36
C ALA A 264 23.67 27.90 7.33
N LYS A 265 24.22 27.28 6.28
CA LYS A 265 24.40 25.82 6.21
C LYS A 265 25.46 25.35 7.19
N GLN A 266 26.60 26.03 7.24
CA GLN A 266 27.68 25.73 8.19
C GLN A 266 27.25 25.94 9.65
N ASN A 267 26.50 27.02 9.94
CA ASN A 267 25.94 27.27 11.26
C ASN A 267 24.84 26.26 11.65
N ASN A 268 24.12 25.68 10.68
CA ASN A 268 23.10 24.66 10.97
C ASN A 268 23.73 23.26 11.13
N GLU A 269 24.82 22.96 10.42
CA GLU A 269 25.62 21.75 10.64
C GLU A 269 26.27 21.76 12.03
N GLN A 270 26.79 22.91 12.48
CA GLN A 270 27.34 23.02 13.84
C GLN A 270 26.27 22.98 14.94
N ARG A 271 25.06 23.50 14.70
CA ARG A 271 23.98 23.52 15.71
C ARG A 271 23.31 22.17 15.97
N ASN A 272 23.50 21.18 15.10
CA ASN A 272 22.88 19.87 15.26
C ASN A 272 23.88 18.78 15.65
N LYS A 273 25.11 19.15 16.05
CA LYS A 273 26.07 18.15 16.52
C LYS A 273 25.62 17.62 17.88
N VAL A 274 25.20 16.36 17.90
CA VAL A 274 24.79 15.64 19.11
C VAL A 274 26.01 14.94 19.65
N ASP A 275 26.54 15.42 20.78
CA ASP A 275 27.63 14.71 21.44
C ASP A 275 27.17 13.37 22.01
N ARG A 276 28.14 12.49 22.26
CA ARG A 276 27.90 11.12 22.72
C ARG A 276 27.17 11.05 24.06
N HIS A 277 27.45 11.96 24.99
CA HIS A 277 26.83 11.99 26.31
C HIS A 277 25.35 12.39 26.20
N THR A 278 25.04 13.37 25.35
CA THR A 278 23.66 13.76 25.04
C THR A 278 22.86 12.61 24.43
N LEU A 279 23.45 11.85 23.50
CA LEU A 279 22.82 10.64 22.95
C LEU A 279 22.56 9.60 24.05
N GLN A 280 23.57 9.31 24.87
CA GLN A 280 23.47 8.34 25.96
C GLN A 280 22.35 8.69 26.94
N ALA A 281 22.33 9.91 27.46
CA ALA A 281 21.30 10.36 28.41
C ALA A 281 19.87 10.21 27.84
N LYS A 282 19.69 10.51 26.54
CA LYS A 282 18.37 10.34 25.90
C LYS A 282 17.97 8.89 25.68
N VAL A 283 18.92 7.99 25.48
CA VAL A 283 18.66 6.55 25.39
C VAL A 283 18.38 5.95 26.78
N GLU A 284 19.01 6.48 27.82
CA GLU A 284 18.76 6.09 29.22
C GLU A 284 17.33 6.43 29.66
N GLU A 285 16.78 7.56 29.19
CA GLU A 285 15.37 7.95 29.40
C GLU A 285 14.34 6.96 28.81
N LEU A 286 14.73 6.10 27.85
CA LEU A 286 13.82 5.13 27.23
C LEU A 286 13.53 3.98 28.19
N ASP A 287 12.25 3.70 28.43
CA ASP A 287 11.84 2.55 29.25
C ASP A 287 12.10 1.19 28.55
N ALA A 288 12.00 0.10 29.32
CA ALA A 288 12.14 -1.26 28.80
C ALA A 288 11.06 -1.64 27.77
N SER A 289 9.92 -0.95 27.73
CA SER A 289 8.84 -1.22 26.78
C SER A 289 9.24 -0.86 25.34
N HIS A 290 10.12 0.13 25.17
CA HIS A 290 10.69 0.48 23.87
C HIS A 290 11.61 -0.62 23.31
N ALA A 291 12.09 -1.54 24.16
CA ALA A 291 12.87 -2.71 23.74
C ALA A 291 12.03 -4.00 23.63
N ALA A 292 10.75 -3.98 24.02
CA ALA A 292 9.92 -5.19 24.10
C ALA A 292 9.55 -5.79 22.73
N SER A 293 9.29 -4.94 21.74
CA SER A 293 9.04 -5.36 20.35
C SER A 293 10.35 -5.39 19.56
N TYR A 294 10.56 -6.44 18.76
CA TYR A 294 11.73 -6.54 17.90
C TYR A 294 11.84 -5.36 16.91
N ASP A 295 10.71 -4.90 16.36
CA ASP A 295 10.69 -3.76 15.42
C ASP A 295 11.09 -2.44 16.13
N THR A 296 10.52 -2.16 17.30
CA THR A 296 10.87 -0.94 18.05
C THR A 296 12.33 -0.99 18.52
N TRP A 297 12.78 -2.13 19.06
CA TRP A 297 14.16 -2.33 19.47
C TRP A 297 15.13 -2.10 18.31
N THR A 298 14.87 -2.71 17.15
CA THR A 298 15.69 -2.54 15.93
C THR A 298 15.75 -1.08 15.49
N ARG A 299 14.61 -0.36 15.51
CA ARG A 299 14.57 1.07 15.13
C ARG A 299 15.35 1.96 16.10
N VAL A 300 15.32 1.65 17.39
CA VAL A 300 16.14 2.38 18.38
C VAL A 300 17.63 2.13 18.12
N LEU A 301 18.05 0.89 17.88
CA LEU A 301 19.44 0.59 17.53
C LEU A 301 19.91 1.31 16.27
N TRP A 302 19.08 1.33 15.23
CA TRP A 302 19.39 2.06 14.00
C TRP A 302 19.44 3.57 14.21
N ALA A 303 18.57 4.13 15.04
CA ALA A 303 18.60 5.55 15.38
C ALA A 303 19.88 5.93 16.17
N ILE A 304 20.34 5.06 17.08
CA ILE A 304 21.63 5.24 17.79
C ILE A 304 22.79 5.19 16.77
N CYS A 305 22.82 4.20 15.90
CA CYS A 305 23.86 4.04 14.86
C CYS A 305 23.94 5.25 13.93
N ASN A 306 22.80 5.68 13.37
CA ASN A 306 22.75 6.81 12.47
C ASN A 306 23.16 8.11 13.17
N THR A 307 22.74 8.33 14.41
CA THR A 307 23.16 9.50 15.20
C THR A 307 24.68 9.51 15.40
N ALA A 308 25.26 8.37 15.79
CA ALA A 308 26.70 8.26 16.02
C ALA A 308 27.51 8.47 14.74
N ARG A 309 27.05 7.90 13.62
CA ARG A 309 27.65 8.07 12.29
C ARG A 309 27.60 9.52 11.80
N GLU A 310 26.45 10.20 11.96
CA GLU A 310 26.29 11.63 11.61
C GLU A 310 27.22 12.54 12.43
N ASN A 311 27.62 12.12 13.63
CA ASN A 311 28.41 12.91 14.57
C ASN A 311 29.86 12.43 14.75
N ASN A 312 30.28 11.43 13.95
CA ASN A 312 31.63 10.85 13.92
C ASN A 312 32.12 10.25 15.26
N TYR A 313 31.30 9.40 15.88
CA TYR A 313 31.74 8.54 16.99
C TYR A 313 31.11 7.15 16.91
N ASP A 314 31.65 6.20 17.69
CA ASP A 314 31.03 4.89 17.93
C ASP A 314 30.10 4.95 19.16
N ALA A 315 28.97 4.27 19.06
CA ALA A 315 27.94 4.20 20.09
C ALA A 315 27.34 2.78 20.22
N LEU A 316 28.09 1.74 19.81
CA LEU A 316 27.66 0.36 19.96
C LEU A 316 27.40 0.01 21.43
N ASP A 317 28.21 0.52 22.36
CA ASP A 317 28.06 0.27 23.79
C ASP A 317 26.74 0.85 24.34
N ILE A 318 26.33 2.04 23.89
CA ILE A 318 25.02 2.64 24.21
C ILE A 318 23.89 1.74 23.70
N ALA A 319 24.03 1.19 22.49
CA ALA A 319 23.08 0.24 21.91
C ALA A 319 23.01 -1.09 22.70
N VAL A 320 24.14 -1.59 23.19
CA VAL A 320 24.23 -2.77 24.04
C VAL A 320 23.53 -2.53 25.38
N GLU A 321 23.79 -1.40 26.03
CA GLU A 321 23.18 -1.03 27.29
C GLU A 321 21.66 -0.88 27.16
N PHE A 322 21.18 -0.20 26.11
CA PHE A 322 19.75 -0.15 25.81
C PHE A 322 19.15 -1.54 25.63
N SER A 323 19.84 -2.43 24.91
CA SER A 323 19.37 -3.80 24.66
C SER A 323 19.27 -4.63 25.94
N ARG A 324 20.14 -4.39 26.93
CA ARG A 324 20.08 -5.07 28.24
C ARG A 324 18.79 -4.79 29.02
N LYS A 325 18.10 -3.69 28.72
CA LYS A 325 16.76 -3.40 29.29
C LYS A 325 15.71 -4.44 28.88
N CYS A 326 15.96 -5.27 27.86
CA CYS A 326 15.09 -6.38 27.46
C CYS A 326 15.84 -7.73 27.45
N PRO A 327 15.88 -8.45 28.58
CA PRO A 327 16.61 -9.72 28.71
C PRO A 327 16.17 -10.80 27.71
N THR A 328 14.92 -10.76 27.24
CA THR A 328 14.40 -11.75 26.28
C THR A 328 14.94 -11.59 24.87
N LYS A 329 15.51 -10.41 24.54
CA LYS A 329 16.08 -10.08 23.22
C LYS A 329 17.59 -9.97 23.24
N PHE A 330 18.16 -9.57 24.37
CA PHE A 330 19.61 -9.51 24.53
C PHE A 330 20.22 -10.92 24.64
N ARG A 331 20.86 -11.38 23.56
CA ARG A 331 21.57 -12.67 23.48
C ARG A 331 23.08 -12.56 23.56
N GLY A 332 23.57 -11.36 23.85
CA GLY A 332 24.99 -11.00 23.82
C GLY A 332 25.24 -9.79 22.92
N GLU A 333 26.42 -9.20 23.06
CA GLU A 333 26.85 -8.03 22.30
C GLU A 333 26.85 -8.28 20.79
N GLU A 334 27.25 -9.48 20.36
CA GLU A 334 27.37 -9.83 18.94
C GLU A 334 26.03 -9.77 18.18
N ASP A 335 24.93 -10.13 18.84
CA ASP A 335 23.60 -10.04 18.21
C ASP A 335 23.11 -8.58 18.12
N VAL A 336 23.50 -7.72 19.07
CA VAL A 336 23.26 -6.28 18.99
C VAL A 336 24.08 -5.68 17.85
N ARG A 337 25.37 -6.03 17.75
CA ARG A 337 26.29 -5.58 16.69
C ARG A 337 25.74 -5.88 15.30
N LYS A 338 25.29 -7.11 15.05
CA LYS A 338 24.68 -7.50 13.76
C LYS A 338 23.51 -6.60 13.36
N VAL A 339 22.63 -6.27 14.30
CA VAL A 339 21.45 -5.43 14.02
C VAL A 339 21.83 -3.96 13.89
N TYR A 340 22.77 -3.50 14.71
CA TYR A 340 23.33 -2.15 14.69
C TYR A 340 24.03 -1.83 13.36
N GLU A 341 24.87 -2.74 12.86
CA GLU A 341 25.59 -2.58 11.59
C GLU A 341 24.69 -2.68 10.35
N GLN A 342 23.51 -3.31 10.48
CA GLN A 342 22.49 -3.34 9.43
C GLN A 342 21.76 -2.00 9.25
N ALA A 343 22.03 -0.99 10.09
CA ALA A 343 21.44 0.33 9.98
C ALA A 343 21.76 0.97 8.62
N ARG A 344 20.75 1.00 7.76
CA ARG A 344 20.79 1.79 6.52
C ARG A 344 20.51 3.25 6.86
N ASN A 345 20.94 4.16 5.99
CA ASN A 345 20.58 5.57 6.05
C ASN A 345 19.08 5.74 5.73
N TYR A 346 18.23 5.40 6.69
CA TYR A 346 16.79 5.59 6.64
C TYR A 346 16.47 7.03 7.06
N ASP A 347 15.91 7.80 6.13
CA ASP A 347 15.41 9.14 6.43
C ASP A 347 14.43 9.08 7.61
N GLY A 348 14.77 9.80 8.69
CA GLY A 348 13.92 9.92 9.89
C GLY A 348 14.29 9.02 11.07
N LEU A 349 15.26 8.11 10.94
CA LEU A 349 15.80 7.33 12.06
C LEU A 349 17.16 7.90 12.52
N GLY A 350 17.12 8.82 13.48
CA GLY A 350 18.29 9.46 14.10
C GLY A 350 17.92 10.08 15.46
N PHE A 351 18.68 11.06 15.96
CA PHE A 351 18.49 11.59 17.32
C PHE A 351 17.08 12.09 17.62
N ARG A 352 16.42 12.73 16.64
CA ARG A 352 15.03 13.21 16.77
C ARG A 352 14.04 12.09 17.05
N TYR A 353 14.28 10.89 16.50
CA TYR A 353 13.45 9.73 16.77
C TYR A 353 13.56 9.32 18.24
N ILE A 354 14.79 9.27 18.78
CA ILE A 354 15.07 8.94 20.19
C ILE A 354 14.37 9.95 21.12
N VAL A 355 14.54 11.26 20.86
CA VAL A 355 13.86 12.32 21.62
C VAL A 355 12.33 12.16 21.57
N SER A 356 11.78 11.80 20.41
CA SER A 356 10.34 11.60 20.25
C SER A 356 9.80 10.39 21.02
N LEU A 357 10.63 9.39 21.29
CA LEU A 357 10.28 8.24 22.12
C LEU A 357 10.39 8.60 23.60
N ALA A 358 11.47 9.25 24.01
CA ALA A 358 11.67 9.69 25.39
C ALA A 358 10.56 10.64 25.87
N GLY A 359 10.09 11.54 24.99
CA GLY A 359 8.97 12.45 25.28
C GLY A 359 7.59 11.78 25.38
N ARG A 360 7.47 10.48 25.10
CA ARG A 360 6.20 9.71 25.20
C ARG A 360 6.05 8.94 26.51
N ASN A 361 6.99 9.08 27.45
CA ASN A 361 6.94 8.40 28.74
C ASN A 361 5.63 8.63 29.50
N SER A 362 5.31 7.66 30.36
CA SER A 362 4.00 7.36 30.95
C SER A 362 3.24 8.52 31.58
N ASP A 363 3.90 9.60 32.00
CA ASP A 363 3.25 10.72 32.68
C ASP A 363 2.26 11.47 31.79
N THR A 364 2.54 11.59 30.48
CA THR A 364 1.58 12.21 29.56
C THR A 364 0.36 11.31 29.38
N ARG A 365 0.55 9.99 29.30
CA ARG A 365 -0.55 9.02 29.17
C ARG A 365 -1.38 8.93 30.47
N SER A 366 -0.73 8.88 31.62
CA SER A 366 -1.36 8.87 32.95
C SER A 366 -2.10 10.18 33.22
N ASN A 367 -1.52 11.34 32.85
CA ASN A 367 -2.20 12.63 32.97
C ASN A 367 -3.38 12.76 31.98
N CYS A 368 -3.24 12.30 30.74
CA CYS A 368 -4.36 12.28 29.79
C CYS A 368 -5.51 11.36 30.27
N LEU A 369 -5.20 10.18 30.82
CA LEU A 369 -6.21 9.28 31.38
C LEU A 369 -6.87 9.86 32.64
N ARG A 370 -6.09 10.52 33.51
CA ARG A 370 -6.62 11.23 34.69
C ARG A 370 -7.56 12.36 34.29
N LEU A 371 -7.13 13.24 33.38
CA LEU A 371 -7.94 14.35 32.87
C LEU A 371 -9.19 13.87 32.14
N LEU A 372 -9.10 12.77 31.39
CA LEU A 372 -10.26 12.16 30.73
C LEU A 372 -11.25 11.60 31.76
N ARG A 373 -10.78 10.92 32.82
CA ARG A 373 -11.62 10.43 33.93
C ARG A 373 -12.33 11.58 34.66
N GLU A 374 -11.60 12.63 35.02
CA GLU A 374 -12.17 13.82 35.69
C GLU A 374 -13.21 14.55 34.84
N ARG A 375 -13.10 14.52 33.51
CA ARG A 375 -14.07 15.14 32.62
C ARG A 375 -15.28 14.27 32.36
N LEU A 376 -15.09 12.95 32.23
CA LEU A 376 -16.22 12.01 32.12
C LEU A 376 -17.06 11.99 33.41
N ALA A 377 -16.42 12.07 34.59
CA ALA A 377 -17.11 12.23 35.86
C ALA A 377 -17.96 13.52 35.88
N ARG A 378 -17.37 14.67 35.51
CA ARG A 378 -18.10 15.95 35.43
C ARG A 378 -19.22 15.96 34.39
N ALA A 379 -19.05 15.26 33.27
CA ALA A 379 -20.09 15.14 32.25
C ALA A 379 -21.25 14.24 32.71
N SER A 380 -20.94 13.21 33.49
CA SER A 380 -21.93 12.34 34.15
C SER A 380 -22.75 13.11 35.19
N GLU A 381 -22.10 13.92 36.03
CA GLU A 381 -22.79 14.78 37.02
C GLU A 381 -23.75 15.78 36.36
N LYS A 382 -23.43 16.25 35.15
CA LYS A 382 -24.26 17.20 34.40
C LYS A 382 -25.35 16.55 33.54
N GLN A 383 -25.56 15.23 33.64
CA GLN A 383 -26.49 14.46 32.79
C GLN A 383 -26.30 14.63 31.27
N VAL A 384 -25.09 14.99 30.83
CA VAL A 384 -24.80 15.22 29.39
C VAL A 384 -24.53 13.91 28.66
N LEU A 385 -24.15 12.86 29.41
CA LEU A 385 -24.00 11.51 28.87
C LEU A 385 -25.30 10.73 29.09
N PRO A 386 -25.81 10.01 28.08
CA PRO A 386 -27.04 9.23 28.21
C PRO A 386 -26.90 8.01 29.13
N VAL A 387 -25.68 7.72 29.64
CA VAL A 387 -25.37 6.57 30.50
C VAL A 387 -24.25 6.96 31.47
N ALA A 388 -24.40 6.65 32.75
CA ALA A 388 -23.35 6.84 33.75
C ALA A 388 -22.19 5.86 33.51
N VAL A 389 -20.95 6.37 33.49
CA VAL A 389 -19.73 5.58 33.25
C VAL A 389 -19.16 5.13 34.58
N ASN A 390 -19.27 3.84 34.92
CA ASN A 390 -18.78 3.30 36.19
C ASN A 390 -17.25 3.12 36.20
N ALA A 391 -16.68 2.57 35.14
CA ALA A 391 -15.24 2.34 35.07
C ALA A 391 -14.73 2.34 33.63
N ILE A 392 -13.64 3.09 33.36
CA ILE A 392 -12.93 3.01 32.08
C ILE A 392 -11.91 1.87 32.16
N GLU A 393 -12.15 0.82 31.39
CA GLU A 393 -11.31 -0.37 31.36
C GLU A 393 -10.12 -0.20 30.40
N ARG A 394 -10.34 0.40 29.23
CA ARG A 394 -9.31 0.49 28.19
C ARG A 394 -9.50 1.70 27.29
N VAL A 395 -8.40 2.37 26.94
CA VAL A 395 -8.37 3.38 25.88
C VAL A 395 -7.40 2.90 24.80
N HIS A 396 -7.89 2.78 23.57
CA HIS A 396 -7.12 2.39 22.40
C HIS A 396 -7.22 3.47 21.33
N ARG A 397 -6.09 3.83 20.72
CA ARG A 397 -6.04 4.83 19.66
C ARG A 397 -5.61 4.16 18.36
N ASP A 398 -6.42 4.33 17.32
CA ASP A 398 -6.13 3.90 15.96
C ASP A 398 -6.28 5.10 15.02
N GLY A 399 -5.13 5.68 14.63
CA GLY A 399 -5.09 6.88 13.81
C GLY A 399 -5.87 8.07 14.40
N SER A 400 -6.94 8.47 13.72
CA SER A 400 -7.84 9.55 14.13
C SER A 400 -9.03 9.08 14.97
N LEU A 401 -9.04 7.84 15.44
CA LEU A 401 -10.12 7.29 16.23
C LEU A 401 -9.58 6.87 17.61
N MET A 402 -10.28 7.29 18.66
CA MET A 402 -10.07 6.84 20.03
C MET A 402 -11.24 5.96 20.44
N THR A 403 -10.98 4.72 20.81
CA THR A 403 -11.98 3.80 21.37
C THR A 403 -11.78 3.74 22.88
N VAL A 404 -12.81 4.10 23.64
CA VAL A 404 -12.86 4.03 25.10
C VAL A 404 -13.81 2.90 25.48
N SER A 405 -13.27 1.80 25.99
CA SER A 405 -14.04 0.71 26.57
C SER A 405 -14.34 1.03 28.03
N TYR A 406 -15.60 0.92 28.41
CA TYR A 406 -16.04 1.18 29.77
C TYR A 406 -17.16 0.23 30.18
N THR A 407 -17.34 0.10 31.49
CA THR A 407 -18.47 -0.59 32.09
C THR A 407 -19.48 0.45 32.55
N ASP A 408 -20.74 0.28 32.17
CA ASP A 408 -21.82 1.18 32.61
C ASP A 408 -22.32 0.83 34.02
N GLU A 409 -23.31 1.58 34.49
CA GLU A 409 -23.96 1.39 35.79
C GLU A 409 -24.63 0.02 35.96
N CYS A 410 -25.03 -0.63 34.86
CA CYS A 410 -25.62 -1.96 34.87
C CYS A 410 -24.56 -3.08 34.83
N GLY A 411 -23.27 -2.74 34.82
CA GLY A 411 -22.20 -3.71 34.69
C GLY A 411 -21.96 -4.19 33.24
N ALA A 412 -22.63 -3.59 32.25
CA ALA A 412 -22.47 -3.97 30.86
C ALA A 412 -21.22 -3.31 30.27
N ARG A 413 -20.41 -4.11 29.58
CA ARG A 413 -19.24 -3.62 28.86
C ARG A 413 -19.66 -3.01 27.52
N THR A 414 -19.26 -1.78 27.31
CA THR A 414 -19.51 -1.06 26.06
C THR A 414 -18.26 -0.31 25.60
N SER A 415 -18.31 0.27 24.41
CA SER A 415 -17.21 1.04 23.85
C SER A 415 -17.69 2.29 23.12
N LEU A 416 -17.10 3.43 23.43
CA LEU A 416 -17.32 4.70 22.74
C LEU A 416 -16.20 4.94 21.74
N LYS A 417 -16.55 5.18 20.47
CA LYS A 417 -15.61 5.60 19.43
C LYS A 417 -15.71 7.12 19.27
N VAL A 418 -14.60 7.82 19.55
CA VAL A 418 -14.49 9.27 19.44
C VAL A 418 -13.49 9.60 18.35
N HIS A 419 -13.87 10.39 17.36
CA HIS A 419 -12.89 10.90 16.40
C HIS A 419 -11.97 11.91 17.10
N THR A 420 -10.66 11.74 17.00
CA THR A 420 -9.66 12.56 17.71
C THR A 420 -9.72 14.04 17.32
N ALA A 421 -10.25 14.36 16.13
CA ALA A 421 -10.52 15.73 15.70
C ALA A 421 -11.58 16.43 16.59
N TYR A 422 -12.44 15.65 17.25
CA TYR A 422 -13.43 16.13 18.22
C TYR A 422 -13.00 15.93 19.68
N ALA A 423 -11.86 15.28 19.94
CA ALA A 423 -11.46 14.88 21.29
C ALA A 423 -10.52 15.86 22.00
N ALA A 424 -9.73 16.66 21.27
CA ALA A 424 -9.01 17.84 21.78
C ALA A 424 -8.00 18.36 20.73
N VAL A 425 -8.06 19.66 20.42
CA VAL A 425 -6.88 20.44 20.06
C VAL A 425 -6.54 21.26 21.29
N TYR A 426 -5.41 20.94 21.93
CA TYR A 426 -4.72 21.87 22.82
C TYR A 426 -3.60 22.50 21.99
N ASP A 427 -3.52 23.82 21.97
CA ASP A 427 -2.21 24.46 21.80
C ASP A 427 -1.53 24.55 23.18
N ASN A 428 -0.24 24.90 23.18
CA ASN A 428 0.59 25.03 24.39
C ASN A 428 0.09 26.10 25.39
N TYR A 429 -1.07 26.74 25.16
CA TYR A 429 -1.60 27.84 25.97
C TYR A 429 -3.01 27.58 26.53
N GLY A 430 -3.55 26.37 26.40
CA GLY A 430 -4.72 25.95 27.18
C GLY A 430 -6.06 26.62 26.81
N LYS A 431 -6.18 27.22 25.61
CA LYS A 431 -7.47 27.74 25.11
C LYS A 431 -8.19 26.74 24.20
N PHE A 432 -9.51 26.69 24.33
CA PHE A 432 -10.40 25.78 23.62
C PHE A 432 -11.13 26.49 22.47
N TRP A 433 -11.26 25.80 21.33
CA TRP A 433 -12.20 26.13 20.25
C TRP A 433 -13.04 24.87 19.96
N ALA A 434 -14.37 24.94 20.15
CA ALA A 434 -15.28 23.85 19.78
C ALA A 434 -15.74 23.99 18.33
N ALA A 435 -15.74 22.88 17.58
CA ALA A 435 -16.47 22.74 16.34
C ALA A 435 -17.55 21.65 16.44
N ASP A 436 -18.69 21.94 15.80
CA ASP A 436 -19.98 21.24 15.68
C ASP A 436 -19.94 19.71 15.86
N ALA A 437 -20.59 19.20 16.91
CA ALA A 437 -20.82 17.76 17.11
C ALA A 437 -22.26 17.40 16.71
N ARG A 438 -22.42 16.39 15.83
CA ARG A 438 -23.72 15.87 15.38
C ARG A 438 -23.86 14.40 15.74
N GLN A 439 -25.09 13.98 16.03
CA GLN A 439 -25.45 12.58 16.18
C GLN A 439 -25.36 11.84 14.82
N PRO A 440 -25.29 10.48 14.82
CA PRO A 440 -25.33 9.67 13.60
C PRO A 440 -26.58 9.87 12.72
N ASN A 441 -27.67 10.38 13.31
CA ASN A 441 -28.92 10.71 12.62
C ASN A 441 -28.99 12.18 12.13
N GLY A 442 -27.88 12.94 12.23
CA GLY A 442 -27.80 14.33 11.79
C GLY A 442 -28.36 15.37 12.77
N LYS A 443 -28.90 14.97 13.94
CA LYS A 443 -29.38 15.94 14.94
C LYS A 443 -28.21 16.67 15.61
N LYS A 444 -28.35 18.01 15.68
CA LYS A 444 -27.43 18.91 16.38
C LYS A 444 -27.62 18.72 17.89
N LEU A 445 -26.54 18.51 18.64
CA LEU A 445 -26.57 18.57 20.10
C LEU A 445 -26.66 20.06 20.50
N ALA A 446 -27.63 20.40 21.35
CA ALA A 446 -27.80 21.77 21.84
C ALA A 446 -26.56 22.20 22.64
N LEU A 447 -25.98 23.34 22.26
CA LEU A 447 -24.83 23.95 22.92
C LEU A 447 -25.30 24.82 24.09
N LEU A 448 -24.67 24.66 25.25
CA LEU A 448 -24.73 25.64 26.35
C LEU A 448 -23.39 26.38 26.39
N GLU A 449 -23.42 27.68 26.11
CA GLU A 449 -22.32 28.59 26.44
C GLU A 449 -22.21 28.70 27.96
N ALA A 450 -21.04 28.42 28.51
CA ALA A 450 -20.69 28.84 29.86
C ALA A 450 -19.84 30.12 29.73
N GLN A 451 -20.46 31.27 29.98
CA GLN A 451 -19.73 32.50 30.29
C GLN A 451 -19.09 32.34 31.67
N THR A 452 -17.79 32.59 31.75
CA THR A 452 -17.02 32.61 33.00
C THR A 452 -17.21 33.93 33.73
N SER A 453 -17.55 33.85 35.01
CA SER A 453 -17.15 34.80 36.05
C SER A 453 -16.14 34.12 36.97
#